data_AF-A0A1A2YIV6-F1
#
_entry.id   AF-A0A1A2YIV6-F1
#
_cell.length_a   1.000
_cell.length_b   1.000
_cell.length_c   1.000
_cell.angle_alpha   90.00
_cell.angle_beta   90.00
_cell.angle_gamma   90.00
#
_symmetry.space_group_name_H-M   'P 1'
#
loop_
_entity.id
_entity.type
_entity.pdbx_description
1 polymer ?
#
loop_
_entity_poly.entity_id
_entity_poly.type
_entity_poly.pdbx_seq_one_letter_code
_entity_poly.pdbx_strand_id
1 'polypeptide(L)'
;MTVSEITPGRRLIVAMTQELAYVSEDTGRDLEFSPQDSAALDIAAAAADKIADLQDVYALERAGQARAATLAKLAAEIRGQQRTQLEALAKITLDPDHLSTVRRAAARKRWDEPSGRRRA
;
A
#
# COMPACT_ATOMS: atom_id res chain seq x y z
N MET A 1 -27.34 11.16 -7.38
CA MET A 1 -26.45 10.66 -6.31
C MET A 1 -25.61 9.54 -6.90
N THR A 2 -24.44 9.87 -7.44
CA THR A 2 -23.49 8.84 -7.89
C THR A 2 -22.83 8.27 -6.65
N VAL A 3 -23.05 6.98 -6.39
CA VAL A 3 -22.20 6.22 -5.48
C VAL A 3 -20.78 6.38 -6.04
N SER A 4 -19.88 7.03 -5.30
CA SER A 4 -18.49 7.15 -5.71
C SER A 4 -17.93 5.74 -5.78
N GLU A 5 -17.81 5.18 -6.98
CA GLU A 5 -17.29 3.85 -7.19
C GLU A 5 -15.85 3.83 -6.64
N ILE A 6 -15.57 2.93 -5.71
CA ILE A 6 -14.26 2.87 -5.06
C ILE A 6 -13.24 2.45 -6.12
N THR A 7 -12.22 3.29 -6.36
CA THR A 7 -11.17 2.99 -7.33
C THR A 7 -10.39 1.72 -6.94
N PRO A 8 -9.83 0.97 -7.89
CA PRO A 8 -9.00 -0.20 -7.61
C PRO A 8 -7.90 0.06 -6.57
N GLY A 9 -7.21 1.19 -6.66
CA GLY A 9 -6.19 1.62 -5.71
C GLY A 9 -6.76 1.84 -4.31
N ARG A 10 -7.93 2.47 -4.20
CA ARG A 10 -8.59 2.64 -2.90
C ARG A 10 -9.05 1.30 -2.32
N ARG A 11 -9.56 0.37 -3.14
CA ARG A 11 -9.89 -1.00 -2.70
C ARG A 11 -8.66 -1.72 -2.15
N LEU A 12 -7.51 -1.59 -2.82
CA LEU A 12 -6.25 -2.18 -2.36
C LEU A 12 -5.85 -1.64 -0.98
N ILE A 13 -5.88 -0.32 -0.78
CA ILE A 13 -5.55 0.30 0.51
C ILE A 13 -6.48 -0.22 1.61
N VAL A 14 -7.78 -0.28 1.35
CA VAL A 14 -8.77 -0.76 2.32
C VAL A 14 -8.49 -2.22 2.69
N ALA A 15 -8.27 -3.08 1.69
CA ALA A 15 -7.96 -4.49 1.92
C ALA A 15 -6.68 -4.66 2.76
N MET A 16 -5.59 -3.99 2.39
CA MET A 16 -4.33 -4.05 3.13
C MET A 16 -4.46 -3.53 4.57
N THR A 17 -5.26 -2.49 4.78
CA THR A 17 -5.54 -1.96 6.12
C THR A 17 -6.36 -2.94 6.97
N GLN A 18 -7.34 -3.60 6.36
CA GLN A 18 -8.15 -4.64 7.02
C GLN A 18 -7.30 -5.84 7.42
N GLU A 19 -6.43 -6.31 6.52
CA GLU A 19 -5.50 -7.40 6.82
C GLU A 19 -4.50 -7.03 7.93
N LEU A 20 -3.98 -5.79 7.93
CA LEU A 20 -3.11 -5.34 9.01
C LEU A 20 -3.83 -5.36 10.37
N ALA A 21 -5.07 -4.86 10.41
CA ALA A 21 -5.89 -4.88 11.63
C ALA A 21 -6.17 -6.31 12.11
N TYR A 22 -6.51 -7.22 11.19
CA TYR A 22 -6.71 -8.63 11.50
C TYR A 22 -5.46 -9.27 12.13
N VAL A 23 -4.28 -9.06 11.52
CA VAL A 23 -3.01 -9.59 12.04
C VAL A 23 -2.63 -8.92 13.37
N SER A 24 -2.93 -7.63 13.56
CA SER A 24 -2.76 -6.96 14.86
C SER A 24 -3.57 -7.61 15.97
N GLU A 25 -4.83 -7.93 15.69
CA GLU A 25 -5.72 -8.61 16.63
C GLU A 25 -5.24 -10.03 16.93
N ASP A 26 -4.91 -10.82 15.90
CA ASP A 26 -4.46 -12.21 16.03
C ASP A 26 -3.17 -12.33 16.85
N THR A 27 -2.22 -11.40 16.65
CA THR A 27 -0.93 -11.42 17.35
C THR A 27 -0.95 -10.68 18.69
N GLY A 28 -2.02 -9.95 19.02
CA GLY A 28 -2.09 -9.05 20.17
C GLY A 28 -1.08 -7.89 20.11
N ARG A 29 -0.54 -7.59 18.92
CA ARG A 29 0.43 -6.52 18.67
C ARG A 29 -0.26 -5.38 17.93
N ASP A 30 0.01 -4.17 18.38
CA ASP A 30 -0.42 -2.96 17.69
C ASP A 30 0.53 -2.70 16.51
N LEU A 31 0.12 -3.08 15.30
CA LEU A 31 0.91 -2.95 14.07
C LEU A 31 0.46 -1.72 13.28
N GLU A 32 1.43 -1.01 12.73
CA GLU A 32 1.20 0.15 11.86
C GLU A 32 2.09 0.00 10.62
N PHE A 33 1.62 0.43 9.46
CA PHE A 33 2.50 0.60 8.31
C PHE A 33 3.57 1.63 8.64
N SER A 34 4.84 1.31 8.37
CA SER A 34 5.89 2.33 8.43
C SER A 34 5.63 3.42 7.37
N PRO A 35 6.25 4.60 7.48
CA PRO A 35 6.20 5.60 6.42
C PRO A 35 6.67 5.05 5.06
N GLN A 36 7.66 4.15 5.08
CA GLN A 36 8.17 3.48 3.88
C GLN A 36 7.14 2.53 3.28
N ASP A 37 6.47 1.73 4.11
CA ASP A 37 5.41 0.80 3.67
C ASP A 37 4.20 1.58 3.13
N SER A 38 3.85 2.68 3.79
CA SER A 38 2.76 3.55 3.36
C SER A 38 3.04 4.15 1.97
N ALA A 39 4.26 4.65 1.76
CA ALA A 39 4.67 5.15 0.45
C ALA A 39 4.68 4.04 -0.63
N ALA A 40 5.09 2.82 -0.28
CA ALA A 40 5.03 1.68 -1.19
C ALA A 40 3.57 1.30 -1.53
N LEU A 41 2.68 1.32 -0.54
CA LEU A 41 1.26 1.07 -0.72
C LEU A 41 0.59 2.14 -1.62
N ASP A 42 0.95 3.41 -1.46
CA ASP A 42 0.48 4.50 -2.31
C ASP A 42 0.90 4.31 -3.77
N ILE A 43 2.16 3.90 -4.01
CA ILE A 43 2.65 3.58 -5.36
C ILE A 43 1.87 2.40 -5.95
N ALA A 44 1.64 1.34 -5.16
CA ALA A 44 0.88 0.18 -5.60
C ALA A 44 -0.59 0.56 -5.93
N ALA A 45 -1.19 1.44 -5.15
CA ALA A 45 -2.54 1.93 -5.37
C ALA A 45 -2.65 2.78 -6.66
N ALA A 46 -1.70 3.70 -6.87
CA ALA A 46 -1.64 4.50 -8.09
C ALA A 46 -1.45 3.63 -9.35
N ALA A 47 -0.59 2.61 -9.27
CA ALA A 47 -0.42 1.64 -10.35
C ALA A 47 -1.71 0.85 -10.62
N ALA A 48 -2.44 0.45 -9.58
CA ALA A 48 -3.72 -0.26 -9.72
C ALA A 48 -4.78 0.58 -10.44
N ASP A 49 -4.90 1.86 -10.09
CA ASP A 49 -5.80 2.79 -10.78
C ASP A 49 -5.40 2.95 -12.25
N LYS A 50 -4.10 3.11 -12.51
CA LYS A 50 -3.60 3.24 -13.89
C LYS A 50 -3.85 1.99 -14.74
N ILE A 51 -3.73 0.80 -14.15
CA ILE A 51 -4.06 -0.47 -14.83
C ILE A 51 -5.52 -0.47 -15.27
N ALA A 52 -6.44 -0.05 -14.41
CA ALA A 52 -7.86 -0.02 -14.75
C ALA A 52 -8.15 0.97 -15.89
N ASP A 53 -7.62 2.20 -15.81
CA ASP A 53 -7.73 3.18 -16.90
C ASP A 53 -7.24 2.60 -18.24
N LEU A 54 -6.09 1.92 -18.23
CA LEU A 54 -5.51 1.32 -19.43
C LEU A 54 -6.30 0.12 -19.93
N GLN A 55 -6.91 -0.66 -19.04
CA GLN A 55 -7.79 -1.78 -19.40
C GLN A 55 -9.06 -1.27 -20.10
N ASP A 56 -9.64 -0.18 -19.63
CA ASP A 56 -10.79 0.45 -20.26
C ASP A 56 -10.44 0.98 -21.65
N VAL A 57 -9.32 1.68 -21.79
CA VAL A 57 -8.81 2.15 -23.09
C VAL A 57 -8.52 0.96 -24.02
N TYR A 58 -7.89 -0.10 -23.51
CA TYR A 58 -7.62 -1.31 -24.29
C TYR A 58 -8.91 -1.95 -24.80
N ALA A 59 -9.95 -2.04 -23.96
CA ALA A 59 -11.25 -2.60 -24.34
C ALA A 59 -11.92 -1.76 -25.44
N LEU A 60 -11.90 -0.43 -25.32
CA LEU A 60 -12.45 0.49 -26.32
C LEU A 60 -11.72 0.37 -27.67
N GLU A 61 -10.39 0.42 -27.66
CA GLU A 61 -9.56 0.28 -28.86
C GLU A 61 -9.75 -1.09 -29.53
N ARG A 62 -9.86 -2.15 -28.73
CA ARG A 62 -10.12 -3.50 -29.23
C ARG A 62 -11.50 -3.59 -29.90
N ALA A 63 -12.52 -2.99 -29.31
CA ALA A 63 -13.86 -2.93 -29.90
C ALA A 63 -13.89 -2.10 -31.20
N GLY A 64 -13.10 -1.01 -31.25
CA GLY A 64 -12.91 -0.17 -32.42
C GLY A 64 -12.04 -0.77 -33.53
N GLN A 65 -11.66 -2.06 -33.43
CA GLN A 65 -10.80 -2.76 -34.38
C GLN A 65 -9.45 -2.05 -34.61
N ALA A 66 -8.88 -1.46 -33.55
CA ALA A 66 -7.58 -0.82 -33.62
C ALA A 66 -6.50 -1.75 -34.17
N ARG A 67 -5.46 -1.15 -34.76
CA ARG A 67 -4.31 -1.89 -35.29
C ARG A 67 -3.66 -2.73 -34.19
N ALA A 68 -3.23 -3.94 -34.53
CA ALA A 68 -2.57 -4.86 -33.61
C ALA A 68 -1.38 -4.22 -32.85
N ALA A 69 -0.63 -3.33 -33.52
CA ALA A 69 0.47 -2.60 -32.90
C ALA A 69 0.02 -1.67 -31.75
N THR A 70 -1.15 -1.04 -31.85
CA THR A 70 -1.72 -0.20 -30.78
C THR A 70 -2.10 -1.06 -29.59
N LEU A 71 -2.80 -2.17 -29.83
CA LEU A 71 -3.19 -3.13 -28.79
C LEU A 71 -1.96 -3.73 -28.09
N ALA A 72 -0.91 -4.06 -28.85
CA ALA A 72 0.34 -4.58 -28.29
C ALA A 72 1.03 -3.57 -27.35
N LYS A 73 1.02 -2.27 -27.70
CA LYS A 73 1.57 -1.20 -26.86
C LYS A 73 0.79 -1.03 -25.56
N LEU A 74 -0.54 -0.96 -25.64
CA LEU A 74 -1.40 -0.87 -24.46
C LEU A 74 -1.22 -2.10 -23.55
N ALA A 75 -1.16 -3.30 -24.11
CA ALA A 75 -0.91 -4.51 -23.34
C ALA A 75 0.48 -4.52 -22.68
N ALA A 76 1.50 -3.97 -23.34
CA ALA A 76 2.83 -3.82 -22.75
C ALA A 76 2.82 -2.82 -21.59
N GLU A 77 2.12 -1.69 -21.73
CA GLU A 77 1.98 -0.69 -20.66
C GLU A 77 1.24 -1.28 -19.45
N ILE A 78 0.15 -2.00 -19.66
CA ILE A 78 -0.58 -2.69 -18.57
C ILE A 78 0.36 -3.62 -17.80
N ARG A 79 1.17 -4.43 -18.50
CA ARG A 79 2.16 -5.31 -17.84
C ARG A 79 3.25 -4.53 -17.11
N GLY A 80 3.66 -3.37 -17.65
CA GLY A 80 4.59 -2.46 -16.98
C GLY A 80 4.04 -1.99 -15.64
N GLN A 81 2.79 -1.51 -15.62
CA GLN A 81 2.13 -1.08 -14.39
C GLN A 81 1.88 -2.22 -13.41
N GLN A 82 1.52 -3.42 -13.89
CA GLN A 82 1.40 -4.62 -13.05
C GLN A 82 2.73 -4.96 -12.36
N ARG A 83 3.84 -4.85 -13.09
CA ARG A 83 5.17 -5.04 -12.51
C ARG A 83 5.48 -3.98 -11.45
N THR A 84 5.20 -2.70 -11.73
CA THR A 84 5.38 -1.62 -10.74
C THR A 84 4.56 -1.86 -9.47
N GLN A 85 3.31 -2.28 -9.62
CA GLN A 85 2.44 -2.63 -8.49
C GLN A 85 3.07 -3.75 -7.64
N LEU A 86 3.50 -4.84 -8.27
CA LEU A 86 4.11 -5.98 -7.57
C LEU A 86 5.43 -5.60 -6.90
N GLU A 87 6.28 -4.83 -7.57
CA GLU A 87 7.56 -4.36 -7.01
C GLU A 87 7.35 -3.43 -5.81
N ALA A 88 6.30 -2.61 -5.82
CA ALA A 88 5.94 -1.76 -4.70
C ALA A 88 5.44 -2.60 -3.52
N LEU A 89 4.52 -3.55 -3.76
CA LEU A 89 4.03 -4.45 -2.72
C LEU A 89 5.15 -5.32 -2.12
N ALA A 90 6.10 -5.77 -2.93
CA ALA A 90 7.24 -6.55 -2.46
C ALA A 90 8.19 -5.79 -1.51
N LYS A 91 8.11 -4.46 -1.47
CA LYS A 91 8.88 -3.62 -0.53
C LYS A 91 8.21 -3.49 0.83
N ILE A 92 6.91 -3.79 0.93
CA ILE A 92 6.18 -3.71 2.19
C ILE A 92 6.74 -4.78 3.11
N THR A 93 7.48 -4.34 4.11
CA THR A 93 8.09 -5.21 5.10
C THR A 93 7.27 -5.04 6.35
N LEU A 94 6.31 -5.95 6.58
CA LEU A 94 5.57 -6.04 7.83
C LEU A 94 6.51 -6.55 8.92
N ASP A 95 7.44 -5.69 9.35
CA ASP A 95 8.43 -6.00 10.37
C ASP A 95 7.69 -6.21 11.71
N PRO A 96 7.65 -7.45 12.23
CA PRO A 96 6.92 -7.77 13.45
C PRO A 96 7.53 -7.10 14.70
N ASP A 97 8.75 -6.58 14.59
CA ASP A 97 9.43 -5.82 15.65
C ASP A 97 9.18 -4.30 15.54
N HIS A 98 8.48 -3.86 14.48
CA HIS A 98 8.08 -2.46 14.31
C HIS A 98 6.90 -2.12 15.23
N LEU A 99 7.21 -1.76 16.48
CA LEU A 99 6.22 -1.22 17.42
C LEU A 99 5.61 0.09 16.87
N SER A 100 4.29 0.24 17.07
CA SER A 100 3.56 1.49 16.82
C SER A 100 4.28 2.69 17.43
N THR A 101 4.16 3.84 16.78
CA THR A 101 4.88 5.06 17.20
C THR A 101 4.61 5.44 18.66
N VAL A 102 3.38 5.20 19.13
CA VAL A 102 2.95 5.37 20.52
C VAL A 102 3.69 4.43 21.47
N ARG A 103 3.77 3.13 21.16
CA ARG A 103 4.51 2.15 21.99
C ARG A 103 6.01 2.41 21.96
N ARG A 104 6.57 2.86 20.83
CA ARG A 104 7.98 3.25 20.73
C ARG A 104 8.31 4.45 21.62
N ALA A 105 7.42 5.46 21.65
CA ALA A 105 7.54 6.59 22.55
C ALA A 105 7.44 6.17 24.02
N ALA A 106 6.48 5.30 24.36
CA ALA A 106 6.33 4.77 25.72
C ALA A 106 7.54 3.91 26.15
N ALA A 107 8.07 3.09 25.26
CA ALA A 107 9.26 2.27 25.49
C ALA A 107 10.50 3.15 25.73
N ARG A 108 10.74 4.17 24.90
CA ARG A 108 11.85 5.13 25.09
C ARG A 108 11.75 5.87 26.43
N LYS A 109 10.54 6.33 26.79
CA LYS A 109 10.29 7.02 28.08
C LYS A 109 10.71 6.19 29.29
N ARG A 110 10.61 4.85 29.21
CA ARG A 110 11.04 3.91 30.26
C ARG A 110 12.56 3.87 30.46
N TRP A 111 13.34 4.12 29.41
CA TRP A 111 14.81 4.07 29.44
C TRP A 111 15.45 5.44 29.64
N ASP A 112 14.80 6.50 29.15
CA ASP A 112 15.25 7.89 29.31
C ASP A 112 14.86 8.51 30.65
N GLU A 113 14.16 7.77 31.52
CA GLU A 113 13.87 8.20 32.88
C GLU A 113 15.19 8.23 33.67
N PRO A 114 15.71 9.40 34.09
CA PRO A 114 16.97 9.46 34.80
C PRO A 114 16.78 8.80 36.16
N SER A 115 17.27 7.56 36.30
CA SER A 115 17.34 6.89 37.58
C SER A 115 18.26 7.69 38.49
N GLY A 116 17.67 8.49 39.38
CA GLY A 116 18.37 9.15 40.46
C GLY A 116 18.98 10.49 40.07
N ARG A 117 18.17 11.54 40.14
CA ARG A 117 18.64 12.82 40.68
C ARG A 117 19.10 12.54 42.13
N ARG A 118 20.37 12.18 42.30
CA ARG A 118 21.02 12.14 43.62
C ARG A 118 20.83 13.51 44.25
N ARG A 119 20.23 13.52 45.43
CA ARG A 119 20.24 14.65 46.36
C ARG A 119 21.70 15.03 46.63
N ALA A 120 22.05 16.29 46.41
CA ALA A 120 23.03 17.06 47.18
C ALA A 120 22.74 18.54 46.89
#